data_AF-A0A9E4VE90-F1
#
_entry.id   AF-A0A9E4VE90-F1
#
_cell.length_a   1.000
_cell.length_b   1.000
_cell.length_c   1.000
_cell.angle_alpha   90.00
_cell.angle_beta   90.00
_cell.angle_gamma   90.00
#
_symmetry.space_group_name_H-M   'P 1'
#
loop_
_entity.id
_entity.type
_entity.pdbx_description
1 polymer ?
#
loop_
_entity_poly.entity_id
_entity_poly.type
_entity_poly.pdbx_seq_one_letter_code
_entity_poly.pdbx_strand_id
1 'polypeptide(L)' 'MAVTFGTSLPSRGEMAGPDQLRSVAQRAEDLGYDHVWVSDHIILPKKVASFYPYAADGVATFRP' A
#
# COMPACT_ATOMS: atom_id res chain seq x y z
N MET A 1 12.60 -22.66 13.70
CA MET A 1 11.88 -22.13 12.52
C MET A 1 12.86 -21.36 11.68
N ALA A 2 12.83 -21.51 10.35
CA ALA A 2 13.62 -20.69 9.45
C ALA A 2 13.03 -19.27 9.38
N VAL A 3 13.85 -18.28 9.01
CA VAL A 3 13.38 -16.91 8.74
C VAL A 3 12.66 -16.89 7.40
N THR A 4 11.47 -16.29 7.37
CA THR A 4 10.67 -16.07 6.16
C THR A 4 10.62 -14.60 5.79
N PHE A 5 10.32 -14.31 4.53
CA PHE A 5 10.20 -12.93 4.05
C PHE A 5 8.82 -12.69 3.43
N GLY A 6 8.29 -11.49 3.62
CA GLY A 6 7.02 -11.07 3.05
C GLY A 6 7.05 -9.65 2.52
N THR A 7 6.01 -9.27 1.78
CA THR A 7 5.87 -7.92 1.20
C THR A 7 4.47 -7.35 1.40
N SER A 8 4.35 -6.02 1.50
CA SER A 8 3.07 -5.34 1.55
C SER A 8 2.57 -4.99 0.16
N LEU A 9 1.30 -5.25 -0.11
CA LEU A 9 0.62 -4.82 -1.32
C LEU A 9 0.25 -3.33 -1.24
N PRO A 10 0.17 -2.63 -2.39
CA PRO A 10 -0.42 -1.30 -2.45
C PRO A 10 -1.84 -1.30 -1.83
N SER A 11 -2.23 -0.22 -1.18
CA SER A 11 -3.57 -0.11 -0.55
C SER A 11 -4.33 1.16 -0.93
N ARG A 12 -3.74 2.05 -1.74
CA ARG A 12 -4.33 3.34 -2.16
C ARG A 12 -3.86 3.75 -3.55
N GLY A 13 -4.60 4.66 -4.19
CA GLY A 13 -4.28 5.19 -5.51
C GLY A 13 -4.40 4.15 -6.64
N GLU A 14 -3.87 4.50 -7.82
CA GLU A 14 -4.01 3.72 -9.06
C GLU A 14 -3.43 2.30 -8.98
N MET A 15 -2.48 2.07 -8.07
CA MET A 15 -1.86 0.76 -7.86
C MET A 15 -2.68 -0.19 -6.98
N ALA A 16 -3.75 0.28 -6.35
CA ALA A 16 -4.63 -0.53 -5.50
C ALA A 16 -5.83 -1.14 -6.24
N GLY A 17 -5.82 -1.10 -7.57
CA GLY A 17 -6.82 -1.77 -8.39
C GLY A 17 -6.69 -3.30 -8.34
N PRO A 18 -7.78 -4.06 -8.56
CA PRO A 18 -7.77 -5.52 -8.46
C PRO A 18 -6.71 -6.21 -9.32
N ASP A 19 -6.49 -5.72 -10.54
CA ASP A 19 -5.53 -6.31 -11.49
C ASP A 19 -4.09 -6.06 -11.06
N GLN A 20 -3.79 -4.84 -10.57
CA GLN A 20 -2.48 -4.48 -10.04
C GLN A 20 -2.17 -5.28 -8.77
N LEU A 21 -3.12 -5.40 -7.85
CA LEU A 21 -2.95 -6.21 -6.63
C LEU A 21 -2.69 -7.68 -6.97
N ARG A 22 -3.47 -8.25 -7.90
CA ARG A 22 -3.26 -9.62 -8.39
C ARG A 22 -1.87 -9.79 -8.97
N SER A 23 -1.45 -8.87 -9.85
CA SER A 23 -0.14 -8.94 -10.50
C SER A 23 1.01 -8.88 -9.50
N VAL A 24 0.94 -7.99 -8.50
CA VAL A 24 1.98 -7.89 -7.46
C VAL A 24 1.99 -9.13 -6.56
N ALA A 25 0.83 -9.65 -6.16
CA ALA A 25 0.75 -10.85 -5.34
C ALA A 25 1.33 -12.08 -6.05
N GLN A 26 0.94 -12.32 -7.31
CA GLN A 26 1.49 -13.41 -8.13
C GLN A 26 2.99 -13.25 -8.33
N ARG A 27 3.47 -12.02 -8.54
CA ARG A 27 4.91 -11.77 -8.66
C ARG A 27 5.65 -12.04 -7.36
N ALA A 28 5.04 -11.78 -6.20
CA ALA A 28 5.64 -12.11 -4.90
C ALA A 28 5.75 -13.63 -4.72
N GLU A 29 4.72 -14.39 -5.11
CA GLU A 29 4.77 -15.86 -5.12
C GLU A 29 5.89 -16.38 -6.03
N ASP A 30 5.99 -15.87 -7.27
CA ASP A 30 7.05 -16.25 -8.23
C ASP A 30 8.46 -15.98 -7.71
N LEU A 31 8.62 -14.97 -6.86
CA LEU A 31 9.89 -14.57 -6.25
C LEU A 31 10.19 -15.33 -4.95
N GLY A 32 9.27 -16.18 -4.48
CA GLY A 32 9.45 -17.02 -3.29
C GLY A 32 9.19 -16.29 -1.97
N TYR A 33 8.41 -15.20 -1.97
CA TYR A 33 7.93 -14.62 -0.72
C TYR A 33 6.90 -15.55 -0.07
N ASP A 34 7.01 -15.74 1.24
CA ASP A 34 6.12 -16.61 1.99
C ASP A 34 4.77 -15.93 2.29
N HIS A 35 4.74 -14.59 2.33
CA HIS A 35 3.61 -13.82 2.82
C HIS A 35 3.39 -12.52 2.04
N VAL A 36 2.12 -12.16 1.85
CA VAL A 36 1.69 -10.84 1.39
C VAL A 36 0.70 -10.22 2.38
N TRP A 37 0.76 -8.90 2.55
CA TRP A 37 -0.04 -8.16 3.53
C TRP A 37 -0.69 -6.95 2.88
N VAL A 38 -1.91 -6.58 3.26
CA VAL A 38 -2.55 -5.34 2.81
C VAL A 38 -3.19 -4.63 3.98
N SER A 39 -3.06 -3.30 4.01
CA SER A 39 -3.75 -2.48 5.01
C SER A 39 -5.16 -2.15 4.54
N ASP A 40 -6.16 -2.57 5.30
CA ASP A 40 -7.57 -2.25 5.02
C ASP A 40 -7.93 -0.85 5.57
N HIS A 41 -7.88 0.15 4.70
CA HIS A 41 -8.32 1.52 5.04
C HIS A 41 -9.76 1.72 4.57
N ILE A 42 -10.71 1.67 5.50
CA ILE A 42 -12.14 1.90 5.19
C ILE A 42 -12.41 3.38 4.84
N ILE A 43 -11.66 4.30 5.44
CA ILE A 43 -11.85 5.75 5.24
C ILE A 43 -10.52 6.39 4.83
N LEU A 44 -10.54 7.10 3.71
CA LEU A 44 -9.42 7.90 3.23
C LEU A 44 -9.91 9.28 2.77
N PRO A 45 -9.36 10.39 3.31
CA PRO A 45 -9.79 11.72 2.91
C PRO A 45 -9.47 12.01 1.45
N LYS A 46 -10.48 12.36 0.65
CA LYS A 46 -10.26 12.79 -0.75
C LYS A 46 -9.63 14.18 -0.86
N LYS A 47 -9.77 15.00 0.18
CA LYS A 47 -9.23 16.35 0.28
C LYS A 47 -8.77 16.59 1.72
N VAL A 48 -7.60 17.18 1.88
CA VAL A 48 -7.03 17.58 3.18
C VAL A 48 -6.79 19.07 3.13
N ALA A 49 -7.55 19.85 3.92
CA ALA A 49 -7.39 21.30 4.02
C ALA A 49 -6.58 21.74 5.25
N SER A 50 -6.38 20.84 6.21
CA SER A 50 -5.56 21.08 7.39
C SER A 50 -4.08 20.86 7.09
N PHE A 51 -3.21 21.48 7.88
CA PHE A 51 -1.77 21.21 7.86
C PHE A 51 -1.48 19.73 8.13
N TYR A 52 -0.69 19.10 7.25
CA TYR A 52 -0.29 17.69 7.38
C TYR A 52 1.08 17.59 8.06
N PRO A 53 1.16 17.10 9.32
CA PRO A 53 2.38 17.19 10.13
C PRO A 53 3.52 16.28 9.66
N TYR A 54 3.27 15.39 8.70
CA TYR A 54 4.24 14.42 8.20
C TYR A 54 4.81 14.78 6.82
N ALA A 55 4.55 16.01 6.32
CA ALA A 55 5.16 16.56 5.11
C ALA A 55 5.78 17.93 5.42
N ALA A 56 6.94 18.21 4.81
CA ALA A 56 7.71 19.43 5.09
C ALA A 56 6.97 20.72 4.69
N ASP A 57 6.18 20.67 3.63
CA ASP A 57 5.33 21.76 3.15
C ASP A 57 3.93 21.76 3.78
N GLY A 58 3.64 20.81 4.68
CA GLY A 58 2.33 20.66 5.29
C GLY A 58 1.26 20.10 4.35
N VAL A 59 1.61 19.64 3.15
CA VAL A 59 0.65 19.10 2.17
C VAL A 59 0.63 17.58 2.24
N ALA A 60 -0.56 17.00 2.36
CA ALA A 60 -0.73 15.55 2.36
C ALA A 60 -0.21 14.93 1.04
N THR A 61 0.73 13.99 1.15
CA THR A 61 1.37 13.35 -0.01
C THR A 61 0.70 12.05 -0.46
N PHE A 62 -0.22 11.52 0.36
CA PHE A 62 -0.97 10.32 -0.01
C PHE A 62 -1.99 10.64 -1.09
N ARG A 63 -2.14 9.71 -2.04
CA ARG A 63 -3.23 9.75 -3.01
C ARG A 63 -4.39 8.89 -2.51
N PRO A 64 -5.63 9.42 -2.52
CA PRO A 64 -6.82 8.62 -2.32
C PRO A 64 -6.84 7.38 -3.22
#